data_AF-A0A848U356-F1
#
_entry.id   AF-A0A848U356-F1
#
_cell.length_a   1.000
_cell.length_b   1.000
_cell.length_c   1.000
_cell.angle_alpha   90.00
_cell.angle_beta   90.00
_cell.angle_gamma   90.00
#
_symmetry.space_group_name_H-M   'P 1'
#
loop_
_entity.id
_entity.type
_entity.pdbx_description
1 polymer ?
#
loop_
_entity_poly.entity_id
_entity_poly.type
_entity_poly.pdbx_seq_one_letter_code
_entity_poly.pdbx_strand_id
1 'polypeptide(L)'
;LYTTIRIESPMSWGAWVLLLTTPLAILWTFSYLTELFPKVNLTFGFLKKFQNFLVTNRLNMAYALIPLSIVLGIYTGILLSAFNARPLWNNAILGPLFLTSGLSTAAATIILCSKSHFERSLFSKIDLGLIIIELALIVHMIMGYWAGSEVQLEAMQLLVNGDFTIMFFVFVVIFGLLFPAFLEIIEIRGYKVPVAIPALLVLIGGLVFRFVMVEAGQITRYLY
;
A
#
# COMPACT_ATOMS: atom_id res chain seq x y z
N LEU A 1 -23.82 -2.92 9.85
CA LEU A 1 -22.98 -2.92 8.63
C LEU A 1 -23.03 -4.27 7.92
N TYR A 2 -22.80 -5.40 8.60
CA TYR A 2 -22.75 -6.74 7.98
C TYR A 2 -24.07 -7.51 7.89
N THR A 3 -25.21 -6.84 8.04
CA THR A 3 -26.54 -7.48 7.98
C THR A 3 -27.13 -7.49 6.57
N THR A 4 -26.61 -6.68 5.65
CA THR A 4 -27.03 -6.62 4.25
C THR A 4 -25.82 -6.35 3.34
N ILE A 5 -25.79 -7.00 2.17
CA ILE A 5 -24.78 -6.74 1.14
C ILE A 5 -25.36 -5.70 0.18
N ARG A 6 -24.79 -4.48 0.17
CA ARG A 6 -25.16 -3.44 -0.80
C ARG A 6 -24.22 -3.53 -2.00
N ILE A 7 -24.63 -4.27 -3.03
CA ILE A 7 -23.82 -4.59 -4.22
C ILE A 7 -23.32 -3.32 -4.93
N GLU A 8 -24.14 -2.27 -4.97
CA GLU A 8 -23.82 -1.00 -5.64
C GLU A 8 -22.87 -0.10 -4.84
N SER A 9 -22.58 -0.42 -3.57
CA SER A 9 -21.75 0.41 -2.72
C SER A 9 -20.33 -0.14 -2.64
N PRO A 10 -19.30 0.60 -3.13
CA PRO A 10 -17.91 0.26 -2.89
C PRO A 10 -17.62 0.10 -1.39
N MET A 11 -18.24 0.92 -0.54
CA MET A 11 -18.09 0.80 0.92
C MET A 11 -18.47 -0.58 1.46
N SER A 12 -19.54 -1.19 0.94
CA SER A 12 -19.97 -2.53 1.31
C SER A 12 -18.90 -3.57 0.93
N TRP A 13 -18.40 -3.51 -0.31
CA TRP A 13 -17.37 -4.46 -0.79
C TRP A 13 -16.11 -4.45 0.07
N GLY A 14 -15.57 -3.27 0.36
CA GLY A 14 -14.37 -3.17 1.20
C GLY A 14 -14.56 -3.70 2.60
N ALA A 15 -15.72 -3.45 3.21
CA ALA A 15 -16.04 -3.98 4.54
C ALA A 15 -16.04 -5.52 4.55
N TRP A 16 -16.65 -6.16 3.55
CA TRP A 16 -16.68 -7.62 3.44
C TRP A 16 -15.30 -8.22 3.16
N VAL A 17 -14.53 -7.60 2.26
CA VAL A 17 -13.15 -8.04 1.98
C VAL A 17 -12.30 -7.92 3.24
N LEU A 18 -12.35 -6.79 3.95
CA LEU A 18 -11.63 -6.60 5.21
C LEU A 18 -12.05 -7.64 6.26
N LEU A 19 -13.36 -7.88 6.40
CA LEU A 19 -13.90 -8.87 7.34
C LEU A 19 -13.37 -10.28 7.07
N LEU A 20 -13.10 -10.65 5.83
CA LEU A 20 -12.54 -11.96 5.47
C LEU A 20 -11.01 -11.97 5.60
N THR A 21 -10.34 -10.93 5.13
CA THR A 21 -8.88 -10.84 5.12
C THR A 21 -8.32 -10.80 6.54
N THR A 22 -8.92 -10.03 7.46
CA THR A 22 -8.37 -9.85 8.81
C THR A 22 -8.31 -11.16 9.61
N PRO A 23 -9.39 -11.96 9.76
CA PRO A 23 -9.31 -13.25 10.43
C PRO A 23 -8.37 -14.22 9.73
N LEU A 24 -8.37 -14.29 8.39
CA LEU A 24 -7.46 -15.16 7.65
C LEU A 24 -5.99 -14.78 7.87
N ALA A 25 -5.67 -13.49 7.94
CA ALA A 25 -4.32 -13.01 8.24
C ALA A 25 -3.91 -13.36 9.68
N ILE A 26 -4.82 -13.24 10.66
CA ILE A 26 -4.59 -13.67 12.04
C ILE A 26 -4.31 -15.18 12.09
N LEU A 27 -5.13 -15.98 11.40
CA LEU A 27 -4.94 -17.43 11.31
C LEU A 27 -3.63 -17.79 10.63
N TRP A 28 -3.24 -17.04 9.59
CA TRP A 28 -1.98 -17.22 8.88
C TRP A 28 -0.81 -17.01 9.83
N THR A 29 -0.76 -15.88 10.53
CA THR A 29 0.27 -15.59 11.53
C THR A 29 0.27 -16.62 12.67
N PHE A 30 -0.91 -17.01 13.15
CA PHE A 30 -1.04 -18.04 14.19
C PHE A 30 -0.49 -19.40 13.73
N SER A 31 -0.61 -19.74 12.44
CA SER A 31 -0.03 -20.98 11.92
C SER A 31 1.48 -21.04 12.12
N TYR A 32 2.21 -19.92 12.07
CA TYR A 32 3.67 -19.83 12.24
C TYR A 32 4.13 -19.63 13.70
N LEU A 33 3.21 -19.53 14.66
CA LEU A 33 3.52 -19.15 16.05
C LEU A 33 4.60 -20.02 16.70
N THR A 34 4.50 -21.35 16.58
CA THR A 34 5.47 -22.28 17.18
C THR A 34 6.80 -22.35 16.44
N GLU A 35 6.83 -21.98 15.16
CA GLU A 35 8.08 -21.86 14.38
C GLU A 35 8.84 -20.59 14.77
N LEU A 36 8.12 -19.47 14.95
CA LEU A 36 8.69 -18.19 15.35
C LEU A 36 9.09 -18.17 16.84
N PHE A 37 8.31 -18.83 17.69
CA PHE A 37 8.55 -18.91 19.13
C PHE A 37 8.53 -20.37 19.63
N PRO A 38 9.62 -21.12 19.47
CA PRO A 38 9.70 -22.53 19.87
C PRO A 38 9.43 -22.79 21.35
N LYS A 39 9.62 -21.77 22.20
CA LYS A 39 9.37 -21.84 23.64
C LYS A 39 7.88 -21.71 24.00
N VAL A 40 7.03 -21.28 23.07
CA VAL A 40 5.58 -21.17 23.30
C VAL A 40 4.97 -22.55 23.22
N ASN A 41 4.55 -23.07 24.36
CA ASN A 41 3.77 -24.30 24.43
C ASN A 41 2.28 -23.94 24.47
N LEU A 42 1.53 -24.30 23.44
CA LEU A 42 0.08 -24.13 23.44
C LEU A 42 -0.52 -24.96 24.57
N THR A 43 -1.01 -24.30 25.62
CA THR A 43 -1.47 -24.93 26.87
C THR A 43 -2.61 -25.92 26.63
N PHE A 44 -3.51 -25.62 25.69
CA PHE A 44 -4.68 -26.45 25.40
C PHE A 44 -4.46 -27.39 24.20
N GLY A 45 -4.82 -28.66 24.36
CA GLY A 45 -4.68 -29.67 23.30
C GLY A 45 -5.50 -29.38 22.04
N PHE A 46 -6.65 -28.71 22.16
CA PHE A 46 -7.45 -28.30 20.99
C PHE A 46 -6.73 -27.23 20.15
N LEU A 47 -6.00 -26.29 20.79
CA LEU A 47 -5.25 -25.26 20.08
C LEU A 47 -4.11 -25.87 19.27
N LYS A 48 -3.43 -26.90 19.79
CA LYS A 48 -2.40 -27.64 19.04
C LYS A 48 -2.99 -28.33 17.82
N LYS A 49 -4.13 -29.04 17.98
CA LYS A 49 -4.82 -29.68 16.85
C LYS A 49 -5.26 -28.65 15.80
N PHE A 50 -5.80 -27.52 16.25
CA PHE A 50 -6.23 -26.43 15.36
C PHE A 50 -5.05 -25.78 14.63
N GLN A 51 -3.94 -25.49 15.33
CA GLN A 51 -2.75 -24.96 14.70
C GLN A 51 -2.19 -25.95 13.67
N ASN A 52 -2.10 -27.24 13.99
CA ASN A 52 -1.64 -28.27 13.05
C ASN A 52 -2.53 -28.33 11.80
N PHE A 53 -3.85 -28.21 11.97
CA PHE A 53 -4.77 -28.10 10.83
C PHE A 53 -4.44 -26.89 9.93
N LEU A 54 -4.16 -25.72 10.52
CA LEU A 54 -3.77 -24.54 9.76
C LEU A 54 -2.42 -24.72 9.05
N VAL A 55 -1.43 -25.33 9.72
CA VAL A 55 -0.11 -25.62 9.14
C VAL A 55 -0.25 -26.47 7.87
N THR A 56 -1.05 -27.54 7.92
CA THR A 56 -1.32 -28.40 6.76
C THR A 56 -2.07 -27.68 5.64
N ASN A 57 -2.84 -26.64 5.97
CA ASN A 57 -3.67 -25.89 5.01
C ASN A 57 -3.08 -24.52 4.61
N ARG A 58 -1.82 -24.22 4.95
CA ARG A 58 -1.19 -22.92 4.61
C ARG A 58 -1.31 -22.61 3.12
N LEU A 59 -1.05 -23.57 2.23
CA LEU A 59 -1.14 -23.31 0.79
C LEU A 59 -2.56 -22.86 0.37
N ASN A 60 -3.60 -23.51 0.91
CA ASN A 60 -5.00 -23.12 0.65
C ASN A 60 -5.31 -21.73 1.21
N MET A 61 -4.78 -21.40 2.39
CA MET A 61 -4.92 -20.07 2.96
C MET A 61 -4.20 -19.01 2.12
N ALA A 62 -3.02 -19.31 1.56
CA ALA A 62 -2.29 -18.40 0.68
C ALA A 62 -3.09 -18.12 -0.60
N TYR A 63 -3.66 -19.16 -1.21
CA TYR A 63 -4.53 -19.00 -2.39
C TYR A 63 -5.75 -18.12 -2.12
N ALA A 64 -6.28 -18.12 -0.90
CA ALA A 64 -7.35 -17.20 -0.51
C ALA A 64 -6.82 -15.79 -0.19
N LEU A 65 -5.73 -15.68 0.57
CA LEU A 65 -5.20 -14.42 1.08
C LEU A 65 -4.62 -13.52 0.00
N ILE A 66 -3.91 -14.07 -0.98
CA ILE A 66 -3.28 -13.29 -2.05
C ILE A 66 -4.32 -12.44 -2.81
N PRO A 67 -5.38 -13.01 -3.42
CA PRO A 67 -6.37 -12.22 -4.13
C PRO A 67 -7.13 -11.27 -3.20
N LEU A 68 -7.49 -11.72 -1.99
CA LEU A 68 -8.18 -10.87 -1.01
C LEU A 68 -7.35 -9.65 -0.60
N SER A 69 -6.04 -9.81 -0.43
CA SER A 69 -5.12 -8.72 -0.07
C SER A 69 -4.89 -7.75 -1.22
N ILE A 70 -4.82 -8.25 -2.46
CA ILE A 70 -4.75 -7.41 -3.67
C ILE A 70 -6.02 -6.57 -3.78
N VAL A 71 -7.19 -7.19 -3.66
CA VAL A 71 -8.48 -6.48 -3.68
C VAL A 71 -8.53 -5.44 -2.58
N LEU A 72 -8.12 -5.78 -1.35
CA LEU A 72 -8.09 -4.85 -0.23
C LEU A 72 -7.11 -3.68 -0.46
N GLY A 73 -5.95 -3.92 -1.06
CA GLY A 73 -4.97 -2.88 -1.36
C GLY A 73 -5.46 -1.88 -2.41
N ILE A 74 -6.05 -2.40 -3.50
CA ILE A 74 -6.62 -1.58 -4.59
C ILE A 74 -7.87 -0.83 -4.11
N TYR A 75 -8.63 -1.44 -3.19
CA TYR A 75 -9.93 -0.97 -2.75
C TYR A 75 -9.94 0.49 -2.29
N THR A 76 -8.91 0.93 -1.57
CA THR A 76 -8.84 2.32 -1.09
C THR A 76 -8.88 3.30 -2.27
N GLY A 77 -8.10 3.03 -3.32
CA GLY A 77 -8.09 3.84 -4.53
C GLY A 77 -9.42 3.77 -5.30
N ILE A 78 -10.04 2.59 -5.39
CA ILE A 78 -11.37 2.43 -6.01
C ILE A 78 -12.45 3.21 -5.26
N LEU A 79 -12.42 3.17 -3.92
CA LEU A 79 -13.37 3.89 -3.10
C LEU A 79 -13.25 5.39 -3.33
N LEU A 80 -12.03 5.93 -3.38
CA LEU A 80 -11.81 7.33 -3.74
C LEU A 80 -12.32 7.61 -5.14
N SER A 81 -11.96 6.80 -6.14
CA SER A 81 -12.37 7.02 -7.52
C SER A 81 -13.87 6.90 -7.79
N ALA A 82 -14.60 6.18 -6.93
CA ALA A 82 -16.05 6.11 -7.02
C ALA A 82 -16.75 7.43 -6.66
N PHE A 83 -16.08 8.37 -5.98
CA PHE A 83 -16.60 9.70 -5.72
C PHE A 83 -16.42 10.62 -6.93
N ASN A 84 -17.17 10.33 -8.00
CA ASN A 84 -17.11 11.07 -9.28
C ASN A 84 -17.27 12.59 -9.13
N ALA A 85 -17.92 13.07 -8.08
CA ALA A 85 -18.07 14.50 -7.77
C ALA A 85 -16.77 15.20 -7.30
N ARG A 86 -15.66 14.46 -7.19
CA ARG A 86 -14.36 14.94 -6.74
C ARG A 86 -13.34 14.71 -7.87
N PRO A 87 -13.03 15.77 -8.66
CA PRO A 87 -12.24 15.63 -9.88
C PRO A 87 -10.87 14.98 -9.65
N LEU A 88 -10.20 15.28 -8.53
CA LEU A 88 -8.91 14.67 -8.20
C LEU A 88 -9.03 13.16 -7.96
N TRP A 89 -10.12 12.72 -7.33
CA TRP A 89 -10.32 11.30 -7.07
C TRP A 89 -10.81 10.54 -8.29
N ASN A 90 -11.50 11.19 -9.22
CA ASN A 90 -12.02 10.58 -10.44
C ASN A 90 -10.90 10.22 -11.44
N ASN A 91 -10.08 9.23 -11.08
CA ASN A 91 -8.98 8.70 -11.86
C ASN A 91 -8.80 7.20 -11.54
N ALA A 92 -8.91 6.35 -12.56
CA ALA A 92 -8.83 4.88 -12.41
C ALA A 92 -7.44 4.41 -11.94
N ILE A 93 -6.40 5.23 -12.11
CA ILE A 93 -5.02 4.91 -11.72
C ILE A 93 -4.85 4.85 -10.20
N LEU A 94 -5.75 5.48 -9.43
CA LEU A 94 -5.65 5.50 -7.97
C LEU A 94 -5.67 4.09 -7.36
N GLY A 95 -6.45 3.16 -7.91
CA GLY A 95 -6.49 1.77 -7.43
C GLY A 95 -5.10 1.12 -7.44
N PRO A 96 -4.48 0.95 -8.62
CA PRO A 96 -3.11 0.45 -8.74
C PRO A 96 -2.08 1.27 -7.95
N LEU A 97 -2.21 2.60 -7.92
CA LEU A 97 -1.27 3.48 -7.23
C LEU A 97 -1.26 3.24 -5.72
N PHE A 98 -2.44 3.12 -5.09
CA PHE A 98 -2.55 2.80 -3.66
C PHE A 98 -2.04 1.38 -3.34
N LEU A 99 -2.25 0.42 -4.24
CA LEU A 99 -1.70 -0.93 -4.07
C LEU A 99 -0.18 -0.91 -4.10
N THR A 100 0.43 -0.29 -5.12
CA THR A 100 1.89 -0.24 -5.27
C THR A 100 2.54 0.49 -4.09
N SER A 101 1.99 1.66 -3.70
CA SER A 101 2.46 2.41 -2.53
C SER A 101 2.30 1.60 -1.23
N GLY A 102 1.21 0.84 -1.09
CA GLY A 102 0.99 -0.10 0.00
C GLY A 102 2.04 -1.21 0.06
N LEU A 103 2.37 -1.81 -1.07
CA LEU A 103 3.40 -2.85 -1.17
C LEU A 103 4.80 -2.29 -0.86
N SER A 104 5.12 -1.07 -1.34
CA SER A 104 6.40 -0.41 -1.07
C SER A 104 6.56 -0.12 0.42
N THR A 105 5.55 0.46 1.07
CA THR A 105 5.57 0.67 2.53
C THR A 105 5.65 -0.64 3.33
N ALA A 106 5.07 -1.73 2.84
CA ALA A 106 5.22 -3.05 3.45
C ALA A 106 6.65 -3.60 3.30
N ALA A 107 7.26 -3.46 2.12
CA ALA A 107 8.65 -3.84 1.88
C ALA A 107 9.60 -3.06 2.80
N ALA A 108 9.44 -1.73 2.89
CA ALA A 108 10.19 -0.88 3.81
C ALA A 108 10.04 -1.31 5.29
N THR A 109 8.84 -1.70 5.71
CA THR A 109 8.61 -2.23 7.07
C THR A 109 9.35 -3.53 7.31
N ILE A 110 9.35 -4.45 6.33
CA ILE A 110 10.08 -5.72 6.42
C ILE A 110 11.59 -5.46 6.49
N ILE A 111 12.10 -4.52 5.71
CA ILE A 111 13.50 -4.11 5.71
C ILE A 111 13.95 -3.63 7.11
N LEU A 112 13.13 -2.81 7.78
CA LEU A 112 13.41 -2.33 9.15
C LEU A 112 13.40 -3.45 10.20
N CYS A 113 12.46 -4.39 10.08
CA CYS A 113 12.27 -5.46 11.06
C CYS A 113 13.17 -6.68 10.81
N SER A 114 13.64 -6.88 9.58
CA SER A 114 14.43 -8.05 9.22
C SER A 114 15.81 -8.02 9.89
N LYS A 115 16.27 -9.18 10.35
CA LYS A 115 17.62 -9.39 10.87
C LYS A 115 18.55 -10.04 9.84
N SER A 116 18.00 -10.49 8.72
CA SER A 116 18.73 -11.19 7.67
C SER A 116 19.17 -10.23 6.58
N HIS A 117 20.47 -10.21 6.27
CA HIS A 117 21.00 -9.43 5.16
C HIS A 117 20.38 -9.85 3.82
N PHE A 118 20.13 -11.15 3.63
CA PHE A 118 19.51 -11.67 2.42
C PHE A 118 18.09 -11.13 2.24
N GLU A 119 17.28 -11.18 3.30
CA GLU A 119 15.91 -10.64 3.26
C GLU A 119 15.91 -9.14 2.99
N ARG A 120 16.75 -8.37 3.70
CA ARG A 120 16.89 -6.92 3.44
C ARG A 120 17.23 -6.65 1.98
N SER A 121 18.25 -7.31 1.43
CA SER A 121 18.66 -7.13 0.04
C SER A 121 17.58 -7.53 -0.97
N LEU A 122 16.83 -8.59 -0.69
CA LEU A 122 15.71 -9.02 -1.53
C LEU A 122 14.60 -7.96 -1.52
N PHE A 123 14.18 -7.51 -0.34
CA PHE A 123 13.11 -6.53 -0.22
C PHE A 123 13.51 -5.15 -0.72
N SER A 124 14.77 -4.70 -0.60
CA SER A 124 15.25 -3.47 -1.25
C SER A 124 15.14 -3.55 -2.77
N LYS A 125 15.43 -4.71 -3.38
CA LYS A 125 15.26 -4.87 -4.85
C LYS A 125 13.79 -4.87 -5.27
N ILE A 126 12.92 -5.47 -4.45
CA ILE A 126 11.48 -5.46 -4.67
C ILE A 126 10.96 -4.02 -4.54
N ASP A 127 11.37 -3.30 -3.50
CA ASP A 127 10.95 -1.92 -3.25
C ASP A 127 11.40 -0.99 -4.37
N LEU A 128 12.66 -1.10 -4.82
CA LEU A 128 13.14 -0.37 -6.00
C LEU A 128 12.26 -0.59 -7.24
N GLY A 129 11.82 -1.83 -7.48
CA GLY A 129 10.88 -2.15 -8.55
C GLY A 129 9.51 -1.50 -8.36
N LEU A 130 8.98 -1.53 -7.13
CA LEU A 130 7.71 -0.89 -6.77
C LEU A 130 7.77 0.63 -6.90
N ILE A 131 8.88 1.26 -6.49
CA ILE A 131 9.12 2.71 -6.65
C ILE A 131 9.08 3.10 -8.13
N ILE A 132 9.73 2.33 -9.01
CA ILE A 132 9.70 2.59 -10.46
C ILE A 132 8.27 2.51 -10.99
N ILE A 133 7.51 1.49 -10.58
CA ILE A 133 6.09 1.33 -10.95
C ILE A 133 5.26 2.50 -10.39
N GLU A 134 5.48 2.90 -9.15
CA GLU A 134 4.76 4.00 -8.49
C GLU A 134 5.03 5.34 -9.19
N LEU A 135 6.28 5.64 -9.52
CA LEU A 135 6.65 6.82 -10.32
C LEU A 135 5.96 6.79 -11.69
N ALA A 136 5.95 5.65 -12.38
CA ALA A 136 5.26 5.51 -13.65
C ALA A 136 3.75 5.76 -13.49
N LEU A 137 3.12 5.22 -12.46
CA LEU A 137 1.70 5.44 -12.15
C LEU A 137 1.41 6.90 -11.78
N ILE A 138 2.28 7.58 -11.03
CA ILE A 138 2.15 9.01 -10.71
C ILE A 138 2.22 9.85 -11.99
N VAL A 139 3.17 9.56 -12.88
CA VAL A 139 3.27 10.25 -14.18
C VAL A 139 2.01 10.04 -15.00
N HIS A 140 1.51 8.80 -15.09
CA HIS A 140 0.27 8.51 -15.81
C HIS A 140 -0.95 9.18 -15.16
N MET A 141 -0.98 9.28 -13.83
CA MET A 141 -2.05 9.97 -13.11
C MET A 141 -2.08 11.45 -13.50
N ILE A 142 -0.93 12.13 -13.50
CA ILE A 142 -0.81 13.54 -13.91
C ILE A 142 -1.18 13.71 -15.39
N MET A 143 -0.67 12.85 -16.28
CA MET A 143 -1.06 12.86 -17.70
C MET A 143 -2.57 12.69 -17.89
N GLY A 144 -3.20 11.81 -17.10
CA GLY A 144 -4.63 11.60 -17.11
C GLY A 144 -5.42 12.84 -16.71
N TYR A 145 -4.97 13.60 -15.71
CA TYR A 145 -5.58 14.89 -15.39
C TYR A 145 -5.35 15.94 -16.49
N TRP A 146 -4.17 15.93 -17.10
CA TRP A 146 -3.82 16.88 -18.17
C TRP A 146 -4.63 16.69 -19.45
N ALA A 147 -4.99 15.44 -19.77
CA ALA A 147 -5.90 15.11 -20.86
C ALA A 147 -7.39 15.21 -20.47
N GLY A 148 -7.67 15.60 -19.23
CA GLY A 148 -9.00 15.65 -18.64
C GLY A 148 -9.79 16.92 -18.94
N SER A 149 -10.91 17.09 -18.23
CA SER A 149 -11.70 18.34 -18.28
C SER A 149 -10.99 19.50 -17.59
N GLU A 150 -11.48 20.72 -17.81
CA GLU A 150 -10.98 21.92 -17.12
C GLU A 150 -10.99 21.77 -15.59
N VAL A 151 -12.05 21.17 -15.03
CA VAL A 151 -12.14 20.90 -13.59
C VAL A 151 -11.08 19.89 -13.11
N GLN A 152 -10.69 18.92 -13.95
CA GLN A 152 -9.58 18.00 -13.63
C GLN A 152 -8.23 18.69 -13.72
N LEU A 153 -8.05 19.61 -14.67
CA LEU A 153 -6.87 20.46 -14.78
C LEU A 153 -6.71 21.34 -13.53
N GLU A 154 -7.76 22.02 -13.11
CA GLU A 154 -7.78 22.85 -11.89
C GLU A 154 -7.48 22.02 -10.64
N ALA A 155 -8.07 20.83 -10.53
CA ALA A 155 -7.79 19.92 -9.43
C ALA A 155 -6.31 19.49 -9.41
N MET A 156 -5.72 19.19 -10.57
CA MET A 156 -4.30 18.87 -10.69
C MET A 156 -3.40 20.05 -10.30
N GLN A 157 -3.81 21.30 -10.56
CA GLN A 157 -3.02 22.46 -10.16
C GLN A 157 -2.80 22.52 -8.64
N LEU A 158 -3.70 21.99 -7.82
CA LEU A 158 -3.46 21.90 -6.37
C LEU A 158 -2.23 21.05 -6.02
N LEU A 159 -1.91 20.04 -6.84
CA LEU A 159 -0.74 19.18 -6.68
C LEU A 159 0.53 19.72 -7.35
N VAL A 160 0.39 20.47 -8.45
CA VAL A 160 1.54 20.90 -9.27
C VAL A 160 1.98 22.34 -9.00
N ASN A 161 1.05 23.25 -8.72
CA ASN A 161 1.32 24.67 -8.48
C ASN A 161 0.50 25.27 -7.33
N GLY A 162 -0.10 24.43 -6.47
CA GLY A 162 -0.94 24.86 -5.35
C GLY A 162 -0.40 24.42 -4.00
N ASP A 163 -1.28 24.44 -2.99
CA ASP A 163 -0.93 24.26 -1.58
C ASP A 163 -0.29 22.89 -1.26
N PHE A 164 -0.57 21.86 -2.07
CA PHE A 164 -0.03 20.52 -1.87
C PHE A 164 1.25 20.24 -2.66
N THR A 165 1.75 21.19 -3.45
CA THR A 165 2.92 20.99 -4.33
C THR A 165 4.16 20.55 -3.57
N ILE A 166 4.46 21.23 -2.47
CA ILE A 166 5.62 20.89 -1.64
C ILE A 166 5.45 19.50 -1.03
N MET A 167 4.26 19.20 -0.48
CA MET A 167 3.96 17.89 0.10
C MET A 167 4.07 16.77 -0.95
N PHE A 168 3.55 17.00 -2.16
CA PHE A 168 3.55 15.99 -3.21
C PHE A 168 4.95 15.81 -3.82
N PHE A 169 5.57 16.85 -4.38
CA PHE A 169 6.83 16.68 -5.09
C PHE A 169 8.03 16.50 -4.17
N VAL A 170 8.11 17.26 -3.07
CA VAL A 170 9.28 17.18 -2.19
C VAL A 170 9.19 15.95 -1.29
N PHE A 171 8.08 15.76 -0.59
CA PHE A 171 7.98 14.67 0.39
C PHE A 171 7.61 13.33 -0.23
N VAL A 172 6.70 13.27 -1.21
CA VAL A 172 6.36 12.00 -1.87
C VAL A 172 7.37 11.66 -2.96
N VAL A 173 7.53 12.50 -3.99
CA VAL A 173 8.34 12.14 -5.16
C VAL A 173 9.84 12.15 -4.85
N ILE A 174 10.37 13.21 -4.26
CA ILE A 174 11.81 13.31 -4.00
C ILE A 174 12.20 12.46 -2.78
N PHE A 175 11.67 12.75 -1.60
CA PHE A 175 12.05 12.05 -0.38
C PHE A 175 11.44 10.66 -0.25
N GLY A 176 10.22 10.43 -0.73
CA GLY A 176 9.55 9.14 -0.61
C GLY A 176 9.96 8.12 -1.67
N LEU A 177 10.41 8.57 -2.85
CA LEU A 177 10.65 7.69 -4.00
C LEU A 177 12.06 7.84 -4.59
N LEU A 178 12.41 9.00 -5.15
CA LEU A 178 13.66 9.17 -5.90
C LEU A 178 14.91 9.04 -5.02
N PHE A 179 14.89 9.64 -3.83
CA PHE A 179 16.02 9.62 -2.92
C PHE A 179 16.23 8.22 -2.30
N PRO A 180 15.20 7.51 -1.81
CA PRO A 180 15.32 6.10 -1.41
C PRO A 180 15.83 5.21 -2.54
N ALA A 181 15.27 5.33 -3.75
CA ALA A 181 15.72 4.55 -4.90
C ALA A 181 17.22 4.80 -5.22
N PHE A 182 17.67 6.05 -5.14
CA PHE A 182 19.08 6.39 -5.30
C PHE A 182 19.97 5.71 -4.24
N LEU A 183 19.55 5.75 -2.97
CA LEU A 183 20.24 5.11 -1.86
C LEU A 183 20.31 3.58 -2.02
N GLU A 184 19.22 2.95 -2.44
CA GLU A 184 19.16 1.51 -2.69
C GLU A 184 20.05 1.09 -3.87
N ILE A 185 20.09 1.87 -4.95
CA ILE A 185 20.98 1.64 -6.09
C ILE A 185 22.45 1.72 -5.65
N ILE A 186 22.79 2.69 -4.79
CA ILE A 186 24.14 2.83 -4.22
C ILE A 186 24.49 1.62 -3.35
N GLU A 187 23.56 1.15 -2.52
CA GLU A 187 23.74 -0.05 -1.70
C GLU A 187 23.99 -1.29 -2.57
N ILE A 188 23.20 -1.48 -3.63
CA ILE A 188 23.36 -2.57 -4.60
C ILE A 188 24.73 -2.52 -5.29
N ARG A 189 25.29 -1.32 -5.50
CA ARG A 189 26.64 -1.12 -6.06
C ARG A 189 27.78 -1.38 -5.06
N GLY A 190 27.47 -1.74 -3.82
CA GLY A 190 28.45 -2.16 -2.81
C GLY A 190 28.85 -1.08 -1.80
N TYR A 191 28.21 0.09 -1.83
CA TYR A 191 28.42 1.12 -0.81
C TYR A 191 27.59 0.81 0.45
N LYS A 192 28.11 1.17 1.62
CA LYS A 192 27.39 0.97 2.88
C LYS A 192 26.39 2.11 3.10
N VAL A 193 25.11 1.80 2.91
CA VAL A 193 24.00 2.69 3.26
C VAL A 193 23.31 2.15 4.51
N PRO A 194 23.04 2.97 5.53
CA PRO A 194 22.21 2.56 6.65
C PRO A 194 20.80 2.26 6.16
N VAL A 195 20.45 0.98 6.12
CA VAL A 195 19.18 0.43 5.62
C VAL A 195 17.93 1.11 6.21
N ALA A 196 18.02 1.63 7.42
CA ALA A 196 16.92 2.34 8.07
C ALA A 196 16.56 3.68 7.38
N ILE A 197 17.52 4.34 6.73
CA ILE A 197 17.29 5.66 6.10
C ILE A 197 16.32 5.55 4.90
N PRO A 198 16.60 4.75 3.84
CA PRO A 198 15.67 4.62 2.73
C PRO A 198 14.30 4.08 3.19
N ALA A 199 14.28 3.09 4.09
CA ALA A 199 13.03 2.53 4.59
C ALA A 199 12.15 3.55 5.34
N LEU A 200 12.73 4.38 6.23
CA LEU A 200 11.97 5.43 6.92
C LEU A 200 11.45 6.50 5.96
N LEU A 201 12.25 6.86 4.97
CA LEU A 201 11.86 7.83 3.93
C LEU A 201 10.68 7.32 3.09
N VAL A 202 10.70 6.05 2.67
CA VAL A 202 9.57 5.40 1.97
C VAL A 202 8.31 5.39 2.84
N LEU A 203 8.44 5.05 4.13
CA LEU A 203 7.30 5.07 5.07
C LEU A 203 6.71 6.47 5.24
N ILE A 204 7.55 7.50 5.42
CA ILE A 204 7.11 8.89 5.54
C ILE A 204 6.47 9.35 4.22
N GLY A 205 7.11 9.08 3.08
CA GLY A 205 6.59 9.41 1.75
C GLY A 205 5.22 8.79 1.49
N GLY A 206 5.07 7.49 1.77
CA GLY A 206 3.79 6.79 1.65
C GLY A 206 2.71 7.30 2.61
N LEU A 207 3.07 7.76 3.82
CA LEU A 207 2.13 8.41 4.73
C LEU A 207 1.66 9.76 4.18
N VAL A 208 2.61 10.60 3.76
CA VAL A 208 2.33 11.93 3.18
C VAL A 208 1.51 11.79 1.90
N PHE A 209 1.80 10.79 1.06
CA PHE A 209 1.01 10.49 -0.14
C PHE A 209 -0.46 10.27 0.19
N ARG A 210 -0.76 9.41 1.18
CA ARG A 210 -2.14 9.15 1.62
C ARG A 210 -2.81 10.43 2.13
N PHE A 211 -2.11 11.24 2.90
CA PHE A 211 -2.62 12.53 3.39
C PHE A 211 -2.94 13.48 2.24
N VAL A 212 -1.99 13.71 1.33
CA VAL A 212 -2.16 14.60 0.17
C VAL A 212 -3.33 14.15 -0.69
N MET A 213 -3.41 12.87 -1.04
CA MET A 213 -4.47 12.38 -1.92
C MET A 213 -5.86 12.50 -1.30
N VAL A 214 -5.98 12.32 0.02
CA VAL A 214 -7.27 12.48 0.72
C VAL A 214 -7.63 13.96 0.87
N GLU A 215 -6.73 14.78 1.43
CA GLU A 215 -7.04 16.18 1.72
C GLU A 215 -7.23 17.02 0.45
N ALA A 216 -6.35 16.89 -0.54
CA ALA A 216 -6.49 17.61 -1.79
C ALA A 216 -7.80 17.24 -2.51
N GLY A 217 -8.18 15.96 -2.49
CA GLY A 217 -9.45 15.53 -3.09
C GLY A 217 -10.69 16.04 -2.36
N GLN A 218 -10.64 16.18 -1.03
CA GLN A 218 -11.73 16.78 -0.25
C GLN A 218 -11.96 18.26 -0.55
N ILE A 219 -10.94 18.97 -1.02
CA ILE A 219 -11.04 20.39 -1.39
C ILE A 219 -11.63 20.53 -2.80
N THR A 220 -11.21 19.68 -3.75
CA THR A 220 -11.70 19.73 -5.14
C THR A 220 -13.19 19.40 -5.24
N ARG A 221 -13.98 20.24 -5.92
CA ARG A 221 -15.41 20.01 -6.20
C ARG A 221 -15.69 20.39 -7.64
N TYR A 222 -16.64 19.72 -8.29
CA TYR A 222 -17.31 20.34 -9.43
C TYR A 222 -18.12 21.51 -8.88
N LEU A 223 -17.64 22.73 -9.08
CA LEU A 223 -18.46 23.92 -8.94
C LEU A 223 -19.31 23.99 -10.22
N TYR A 224 -20.62 24.13 -10.04
CA TYR A 224 -21.60 24.22 -11.12
C TYR A 224 -21.33 25.38 -12.06
#